data_AF-A0A3C2BA79-F1
#
_entry.id   AF-A0A3C2BA79-F1
#
_cell.length_a   1.000
_cell.length_b   1.000
_cell.length_c   1.000
_cell.angle_alpha   90.00
_cell.angle_beta   90.00
_cell.angle_gamma   90.00
#
_symmetry.space_group_name_H-M   'P 1'
#
loop_
_entity.id
_entity.type
_entity.pdbx_description
1 polymer ?
#
loop_
_entity_poly.entity_id
_entity_poly.type
_entity_poly.pdbx_seq_one_letter_code
_entity_poly.pdbx_strand_id
1 'polypeptide(L)'
;MSIAITEDHRALADTVSSFAAARNLRGAARQRLEAPTDDLPDFWAEIAELGWLGLHLPEDVGGSGYGIDELVVVVEELARAVAPGPFVPTVLASAVIAAAGD
;
A
#
# COMPACT_ATOMS: atom_id res chain seq x y z
N MET A 1 9.36 -25.01 -0.30
CA MET A 1 7.99 -24.75 -0.81
C MET A 1 8.04 -23.36 -1.39
N SER A 2 8.00 -23.20 -2.71
CA SER A 2 7.94 -21.87 -3.31
C SER A 2 6.53 -21.33 -3.12
N ILE A 3 6.39 -20.14 -2.54
CA ILE A 3 5.12 -19.42 -2.55
C ILE A 3 4.84 -19.12 -4.03
N ALA A 4 3.77 -19.70 -4.57
CA ALA A 4 3.45 -19.55 -5.98
C ALA A 4 2.84 -18.16 -6.21
N ILE A 5 3.64 -17.24 -6.77
CA ILE A 5 3.14 -15.94 -7.24
C ILE A 5 2.20 -16.19 -8.43
N THR A 6 0.96 -15.73 -8.30
CA THR A 6 -0.07 -15.85 -9.35
C THR A 6 0.13 -14.78 -10.44
N GLU A 7 -0.59 -14.88 -11.54
CA GLU A 7 -0.58 -13.83 -12.57
C GLU A 7 -1.21 -12.53 -12.05
N ASP A 8 -2.26 -12.63 -11.23
CA ASP A 8 -2.90 -11.46 -10.60
C ASP A 8 -1.93 -10.75 -9.65
N HIS A 9 -1.11 -11.50 -8.90
CA HIS A 9 -0.06 -10.91 -8.07
C HIS A 9 0.99 -10.17 -8.90
N ARG A 10 1.38 -10.70 -10.08
CA ARG A 10 2.30 -10.00 -10.98
C ARG A 10 1.68 -8.73 -11.54
N ALA A 11 0.44 -8.80 -12.01
CA ALA A 11 -0.28 -7.64 -12.55
C ALA A 11 -0.45 -6.53 -11.49
N LEU A 12 -0.74 -6.92 -10.25
CA LEU A 12 -0.79 -5.99 -9.12
C LEU A 12 0.59 -5.36 -8.85
N ALA A 13 1.66 -6.17 -8.81
CA ALA A 13 3.01 -5.67 -8.61
C ALA A 13 3.45 -4.69 -9.72
N ASP A 14 3.15 -5.01 -10.98
CA ASP A 14 3.43 -4.15 -12.13
C ASP A 14 2.67 -2.82 -12.04
N THR A 15 1.42 -2.87 -11.56
CA THR A 15 0.60 -1.66 -11.35
C THR A 15 1.20 -0.77 -10.26
N VAL A 16 1.56 -1.36 -9.11
CA VAL A 16 2.12 -0.62 -7.96
C VAL A 16 3.51 -0.06 -8.30
N SER A 17 4.36 -0.84 -8.97
CA SER A 17 5.69 -0.39 -9.39
C SER A 17 5.62 0.73 -10.44
N SER A 18 4.67 0.65 -11.38
CA SER A 18 4.42 1.71 -12.37
C SER A 18 3.96 3.01 -11.70
N PHE A 19 3.03 2.92 -10.75
CA PHE A 19 2.63 4.07 -9.93
C PHE A 19 3.82 4.65 -9.18
N ALA A 20 4.63 3.80 -8.55
CA ALA A 20 5.78 4.22 -7.76
C ALA A 20 6.82 4.96 -8.60
N ALA A 21 7.06 4.50 -9.83
CA ALA A 21 7.91 5.15 -10.80
C ALA A 21 7.31 6.49 -11.27
N ALA A 22 6.03 6.51 -11.65
CA ALA A 22 5.34 7.70 -12.12
C ALA A 22 5.32 8.84 -11.08
N ARG A 23 5.13 8.48 -9.80
CA ARG A 23 5.16 9.43 -8.67
C ARG A 23 6.55 9.69 -8.10
N ASN A 24 7.59 9.04 -8.65
CA ASN A 24 8.96 9.14 -8.16
C ASN A 24 9.05 8.99 -6.62
N LEU A 25 8.43 7.93 -6.08
CA LEU A 25 8.28 7.77 -4.62
C LEU A 25 9.62 7.76 -3.88
N ARG A 26 10.67 7.22 -4.49
CA ARG A 26 12.04 7.27 -3.95
C ARG A 26 12.57 8.69 -3.85
N GLY A 27 12.28 9.53 -4.86
CA GLY A 27 12.59 10.96 -4.82
C GLY A 27 11.82 11.68 -3.72
N ALA A 28 10.52 11.39 -3.57
CA ALA A 28 9.70 11.90 -2.48
C ALA A 28 10.26 11.50 -1.10
N ALA A 29 10.71 10.25 -0.95
CA ALA A 29 11.38 9.76 0.25
C ALA A 29 12.66 10.54 0.56
N ARG A 30 13.47 10.87 -0.46
CA ARG A 30 14.68 11.69 -0.26
C ARG A 30 14.34 13.10 0.19
N GLN A 31 13.33 13.73 -0.42
CA GLN A 31 12.87 15.08 -0.04
C GLN A 31 12.36 15.12 1.40
N ARG A 32 11.69 14.04 1.84
CA ARG A 32 11.19 13.86 3.20
C ARG A 32 12.25 14.02 4.29
N LEU A 33 13.49 13.59 4.03
CA LEU A 33 14.59 13.67 5.01
C LEU A 33 14.92 15.10 5.43
N GLU A 34 14.60 16.09 4.60
CA GLU A 34 14.84 17.51 4.85
C GLU A 34 13.54 18.25 5.22
N ALA A 35 12.40 17.53 5.35
CA ALA A 35 11.11 18.15 5.60
C ALA A 35 10.99 18.63 7.05
N PRO A 36 10.41 19.81 7.30
CA PRO A 36 10.25 20.35 8.65
C PRO A 36 9.17 19.62 9.47
N THR A 37 8.27 18.91 8.80
CA THR A 37 7.09 18.25 9.36
C THR A 37 6.90 16.87 8.72
N ASP A 38 6.24 15.98 9.46
CA ASP A 38 5.93 14.62 9.03
C ASP A 38 4.51 14.51 8.44
N ASP A 39 4.15 15.41 7.51
CA ASP A 39 2.81 15.46 6.88
C ASP A 39 2.53 14.29 5.94
N LEU A 40 1.27 13.97 5.61
CA LEU A 40 1.00 12.91 4.63
C LEU A 40 1.66 13.22 3.26
N PRO A 41 2.17 12.20 2.55
CA PRO A 41 2.68 12.40 1.19
C PRO A 41 1.61 12.96 0.25
N ASP A 42 2.01 13.71 -0.76
CA ASP A 42 1.12 14.32 -1.75
C ASP A 42 0.29 13.30 -2.55
N PHE A 43 0.86 12.11 -2.78
CA PHE A 43 0.20 10.98 -3.45
C PHE A 43 -0.73 10.16 -2.53
N TRP A 44 -0.87 10.54 -1.26
CA TRP A 44 -1.62 9.72 -0.29
C TRP A 44 -3.09 9.56 -0.65
N ALA A 45 -3.73 10.62 -1.15
CA ALA A 45 -5.13 10.57 -1.60
C ALA A 45 -5.32 9.56 -2.74
N GLU A 46 -4.37 9.49 -3.67
CA GLU A 46 -4.43 8.54 -4.79
C GLU A 46 -4.30 7.10 -4.35
N ILE A 47 -3.45 6.81 -3.35
CA ILE A 47 -3.37 5.46 -2.77
C ILE A 47 -4.71 5.03 -2.18
N ALA A 48 -5.45 5.97 -1.56
CA ALA A 48 -6.80 5.70 -1.07
C ALA A 48 -7.80 5.48 -2.21
N GLU A 49 -7.75 6.32 -3.26
CA GLU A 49 -8.61 6.19 -4.44
C GLU A 49 -8.37 4.89 -5.23
N LEU A 50 -7.12 4.40 -5.26
CA LEU A 50 -6.76 3.11 -5.84
C LEU A 50 -7.25 1.91 -5.01
N GLY A 51 -7.82 2.15 -3.83
CA GLY A 51 -8.36 1.12 -2.94
C GLY A 51 -7.31 0.35 -2.14
N TRP A 52 -6.02 0.71 -2.25
CA TRP A 52 -4.93 -0.07 -1.63
C TRP A 52 -4.94 -0.03 -0.10
N LEU A 53 -5.52 1.00 0.52
CA LEU A 53 -5.67 1.07 1.98
C LEU A 53 -6.73 0.10 2.55
N GLY A 54 -7.67 -0.32 1.70
CA GLY A 54 -8.76 -1.25 2.05
C GLY A 54 -8.71 -2.56 1.29
N LEU A 55 -7.56 -2.89 0.67
CA LEU A 55 -7.45 -4.03 -0.24
C LEU A 55 -7.85 -5.35 0.44
N HIS A 56 -7.39 -5.56 1.67
CA HIS A 56 -7.66 -6.74 2.50
C HIS A 56 -8.96 -6.67 3.31
N LEU A 57 -9.67 -5.53 3.26
CA LEU A 57 -10.89 -5.33 4.03
C LEU A 57 -12.11 -5.86 3.28
N PRO A 58 -13.15 -6.33 3.98
CA PRO A 58 -14.41 -6.74 3.35
C PRO A 58 -15.07 -5.61 2.54
N GLU A 59 -15.82 -6.00 1.50
CA GLU A 59 -16.53 -5.05 0.63
C GLU A 59 -17.64 -4.27 1.36
N ASP A 60 -18.23 -4.84 2.42
CA ASP A 60 -19.32 -4.21 3.18
C ASP A 60 -18.88 -2.97 3.98
N VAL A 61 -17.59 -2.85 4.27
CA VAL A 61 -16.94 -1.67 4.86
C VAL A 61 -16.19 -0.82 3.81
N GLY A 62 -16.42 -1.07 2.52
CA GLY A 62 -15.80 -0.34 1.42
C GLY A 62 -14.40 -0.80 1.04
N GLY A 63 -14.00 -2.01 1.47
CA GLY A 63 -12.76 -2.65 1.03
C GLY A 63 -12.89 -3.37 -0.32
N SER A 64 -11.83 -4.07 -0.72
CA SER A 64 -11.79 -4.82 -1.99
C SER A 64 -11.97 -6.33 -1.83
N GLY A 65 -12.10 -6.84 -0.59
CA GLY A 65 -12.36 -8.25 -0.31
C GLY A 65 -11.20 -9.21 -0.61
N TYR A 66 -9.99 -8.71 -0.89
CA TYR A 66 -8.80 -9.53 -1.10
C TYR A 66 -8.20 -10.00 0.23
N GLY A 67 -7.15 -10.82 0.15
CA GLY A 67 -6.45 -11.35 1.32
C GLY A 67 -5.17 -10.58 1.67
N ILE A 68 -4.46 -11.15 2.64
CA ILE A 68 -3.13 -10.66 3.03
C ILE A 68 -2.12 -10.86 1.90
N ASP A 69 -2.30 -11.87 1.05
CA ASP A 69 -1.37 -12.17 -0.05
C ASP A 69 -1.32 -11.00 -1.06
N GLU A 70 -2.46 -10.46 -1.48
CA GLU A 70 -2.50 -9.29 -2.36
C GLU A 70 -1.99 -8.03 -1.64
N LEU A 71 -2.30 -7.85 -0.36
CA LEU A 71 -1.79 -6.73 0.43
C LEU A 71 -0.26 -6.75 0.51
N VAL A 72 0.34 -7.92 0.72
CA VAL A 72 1.80 -8.09 0.79
C VAL A 72 2.47 -7.70 -0.52
N VAL A 73 1.85 -8.01 -1.67
CA VAL A 73 2.37 -7.56 -2.98
C VAL A 73 2.45 -6.03 -3.06
N VAL A 74 1.40 -5.32 -2.63
CA VAL A 74 1.41 -3.85 -2.60
C VAL A 74 2.47 -3.32 -1.64
N VAL A 75 2.55 -3.90 -0.43
CA VAL A 75 3.56 -3.52 0.56
C VAL A 75 4.97 -3.73 0.03
N GLU A 76 5.26 -4.85 -0.65
CA GLU A 76 6.57 -5.16 -1.20
C GLU A 76 7.00 -4.11 -2.24
N GLU A 77 6.13 -3.77 -3.18
CA GLU A 77 6.47 -2.82 -4.24
C GLU A 77 6.59 -1.38 -3.73
N LEU A 78 5.73 -0.96 -2.79
CA LEU A 78 5.91 0.32 -2.11
C LEU A 78 7.22 0.36 -1.30
N ALA A 79 7.59 -0.74 -0.65
CA ALA A 79 8.86 -0.85 0.09
C ALA A 79 10.07 -0.81 -0.85
N ARG A 80 10.01 -1.45 -2.02
CA ARG A 80 11.06 -1.42 -3.06
C ARG A 80 11.33 0.03 -3.53
N ALA A 81 10.29 0.85 -3.57
CA ALA A 81 10.38 2.26 -3.90
C ALA A 81 10.77 3.15 -2.70
N VAL A 82 10.83 2.61 -1.48
CA VAL A 82 11.01 3.35 -0.23
C VAL A 82 9.91 4.41 -0.07
N ALA A 83 8.67 4.05 -0.41
CA ALA A 83 7.55 5.00 -0.39
C ALA A 83 7.39 5.63 1.01
N PRO A 84 7.40 6.98 1.11
CA PRO A 84 7.18 7.64 2.39
C PRO A 84 5.71 7.54 2.81
N GLY A 85 5.46 7.73 4.10
CA GLY A 85 4.11 7.80 4.65
C GLY A 85 3.65 6.54 5.37
N PRO A 86 2.46 6.58 6.00
CA PRO A 86 2.06 5.59 6.98
C PRO A 86 1.30 4.39 6.37
N PHE A 87 1.69 3.89 5.19
CA PHE A 87 0.94 2.81 4.52
C PHE A 87 0.81 1.55 5.40
N VAL A 88 1.95 0.97 5.80
CA VAL A 88 2.00 -0.24 6.64
C VAL A 88 1.25 -0.09 7.97
N PRO A 89 1.51 0.96 8.80
CA PRO A 89 0.76 1.11 10.05
C PRO A 89 -0.75 1.32 9.82
N THR A 90 -1.15 1.95 8.71
CA THR A 90 -2.57 2.14 8.38
C THR A 90 -3.28 0.82 8.09
N VAL A 91 -2.72 0.00 7.19
CA VAL A 91 -3.32 -1.29 6.80
C VAL A 91 -3.24 -2.32 7.92
N LEU A 92 -2.21 -2.25 8.78
CA LEU A 92 -2.13 -3.07 9.99
C LEU A 92 -3.20 -2.69 11.01
N ALA A 93 -3.39 -1.39 11.27
CA ALA A 93 -4.42 -0.94 12.19
C ALA A 93 -5.82 -1.37 11.71
N SER A 94 -6.12 -1.23 10.42
CA SER A 94 -7.40 -1.67 9.87
C SER A 94 -7.55 -3.18 9.87
N ALA A 95 -6.48 -3.96 9.63
CA ALA A 95 -6.51 -5.41 9.76
C ALA A 95 -6.83 -5.87 11.20
N VAL A 96 -6.24 -5.21 12.19
CA VAL A 96 -6.50 -5.51 13.62
C VAL A 96 -7.95 -5.15 13.98
N ILE A 97 -8.44 -3.98 13.56
CA ILE A 97 -9.82 -3.59 13.78
C ILE A 97 -10.79 -4.56 13.09
N ALA A 98 -10.53 -4.98 11.87
CA ALA A 98 -11.38 -5.95 11.17
C ALA A 98 -11.41 -7.33 11.87
N ALA A 99 -10.30 -7.73 12.49
CA ALA A 99 -10.19 -9.02 13.16
C ALA A 99 -10.70 -9.02 14.62
N ALA A 100 -10.66 -7.87 15.31
CA ALA A 100 -10.87 -7.80 16.76
C ALA A 100 -11.59 -6.53 17.25
N GLY A 101 -12.11 -5.70 16.34
CA GLY A 101 -12.93 -4.55 16.68
C GLY A 101 -14.37 -4.97 16.93
N ASP A 102 -14.81 -4.83 18.19
CA ASP A 102 -16.21 -4.99 18.60
C ASP A 102 -17.06 -3.76 18.23
#